data_AF-A0A948W392-F1
#
_entry.id   AF-A0A948W392-F1
#
_cell.length_a   1.000
_cell.length_b   1.000
_cell.length_c   1.000
_cell.angle_alpha   90.00
_cell.angle_beta   90.00
_cell.angle_gamma   90.00
#
_symmetry.space_group_name_H-M   'P 1'
#
loop_
_entity.id
_entity.type
_entity.pdbx_description
1 polymer ?
#
loop_
_entity_poly.entity_id
_entity_poly.type
_entity_poly.pdbx_seq_one_letter_code
_entity_poly.pdbx_strand_id
1 'polypeptide(L)'
;MKAGSDYPMDIVPFTIFTFSSTIVAFGNGGESIHLEEGTEMDFYCCDIYGNEGGDWVELILDSYLLNGNISYDPLFCHPESGNFTLQDCSPCLPNAFPESGCYGFIGACPETGCSCYVPVAPTSWGRIKLMYQD
;
A
#
# COMPACT_ATOMS: atom_id res chain seq x y z
N MET A 1 -29.40 -50.36 8.79
CA MET A 1 -29.86 -48.98 8.60
C MET A 1 -29.44 -48.19 9.84
N LYS A 2 -28.28 -47.54 9.79
CA LYS A 2 -27.80 -46.65 10.85
C LYS A 2 -27.64 -45.27 10.20
N ALA A 3 -28.19 -44.28 10.88
CA ALA A 3 -28.49 -42.93 10.41
C ALA A 3 -27.22 -42.15 10.03
N GLY A 4 -27.45 -41.11 9.22
CA GLY A 4 -26.43 -40.27 8.61
C GLY A 4 -25.48 -39.64 9.63
N SER A 5 -24.22 -39.59 9.22
CA SER A 5 -23.23 -38.69 9.79
C SER A 5 -23.57 -37.27 9.34
N ASP A 6 -24.40 -36.60 10.13
CA ASP A 6 -24.37 -35.13 10.21
C ASP A 6 -23.01 -34.76 10.78
N TYR A 7 -22.03 -34.60 9.89
CA TYR A 7 -20.81 -33.90 10.25
C TYR A 7 -21.21 -32.44 10.48
N PRO A 8 -21.04 -31.88 11.70
CA PRO A 8 -21.28 -30.47 11.91
C PRO A 8 -20.30 -29.71 11.01
N MET A 9 -20.83 -28.83 10.16
CA MET A 9 -20.11 -27.87 9.32
C MET A 9 -18.68 -27.70 9.81
N ASP A 10 -17.76 -28.42 9.17
CA ASP A 10 -16.36 -28.42 9.52
C ASP A 10 -15.94 -26.96 9.65
N ILE A 11 -15.49 -26.57 10.85
CA ILE A 11 -14.77 -25.33 11.06
C ILE A 11 -13.45 -25.55 10.32
N VAL A 12 -13.48 -25.39 9.00
CA VAL A 12 -12.26 -25.28 8.21
C VAL A 12 -11.50 -24.13 8.86
N PRO A 13 -10.27 -24.34 9.36
CA PRO A 13 -9.50 -23.23 9.88
C PRO A 13 -9.38 -22.23 8.74
N PHE A 14 -10.04 -21.10 8.93
CA PHE A 14 -10.07 -20.05 7.95
C PHE A 14 -8.63 -19.56 7.79
N THR A 15 -7.97 -20.00 6.72
CA THR A 15 -6.55 -19.71 6.50
C THR A 15 -6.50 -18.35 5.84
N ILE A 16 -6.43 -17.31 6.66
CA ILE A 16 -6.21 -15.95 6.19
C ILE A 16 -4.74 -15.83 5.79
N PHE A 17 -4.49 -15.37 4.56
CA PHE A 17 -3.16 -14.98 4.14
C PHE A 17 -2.89 -13.55 4.58
N THR A 18 -1.76 -13.31 5.25
CA THR A 18 -1.36 -11.95 5.62
C THR A 18 -0.34 -11.42 4.63
N PHE A 19 -0.68 -10.31 3.96
CA PHE A 19 0.25 -9.48 3.22
C PHE A 19 0.73 -8.37 4.14
N SER A 20 2.04 -8.25 4.35
CA SER A 20 2.55 -7.22 5.25
C SER A 20 3.86 -6.60 4.81
N SER A 21 4.09 -5.36 5.26
CA SER A 21 5.34 -4.63 5.07
C SER A 21 5.80 -4.64 3.62
N THR A 22 4.88 -4.35 2.69
CA THR A 22 5.14 -4.46 1.24
C THR A 22 4.75 -3.18 0.51
N ILE A 23 5.53 -2.83 -0.51
CA ILE A 23 5.21 -1.77 -1.47
C ILE A 23 4.80 -2.44 -2.80
N VAL A 24 3.65 -2.04 -3.35
CA VAL A 24 3.22 -2.40 -4.70
C VAL A 24 2.99 -1.10 -5.46
N ALA A 25 3.89 -0.75 -6.38
CA ALA A 25 3.85 0.56 -7.02
C ALA A 25 4.19 0.54 -8.51
N PHE A 26 3.59 1.48 -9.24
CA PHE A 26 3.88 1.76 -10.65
C PHE A 26 3.68 0.57 -11.59
N GLY A 27 2.75 -0.34 -11.25
CA GLY A 27 2.32 -1.42 -12.13
C GLY A 27 1.65 -0.88 -13.40
N ASN A 28 2.10 -1.37 -14.56
CA ASN A 28 1.47 -1.09 -15.85
C ASN A 28 0.52 -2.24 -16.22
N GLY A 29 -0.75 -1.91 -16.46
CA GLY A 29 -1.81 -2.84 -16.80
C GLY A 29 -2.39 -3.63 -15.62
N GLY A 30 -3.72 -3.75 -15.60
CA GLY A 30 -4.45 -4.51 -14.58
C GLY A 30 -4.46 -3.86 -13.20
N GLU A 31 -5.20 -4.49 -12.29
CA GLU A 31 -5.25 -4.14 -10.87
C GLU A 31 -3.91 -4.40 -10.15
N SER A 32 -3.67 -3.70 -9.04
CA SER A 32 -2.46 -3.88 -8.22
C SER A 32 -2.32 -5.30 -7.66
N ILE A 33 -3.42 -5.90 -7.19
CA ILE A 33 -3.48 -7.23 -6.61
C ILE A 33 -4.79 -7.88 -7.04
N HIS A 34 -4.70 -8.98 -7.79
CA HIS A 34 -5.83 -9.83 -8.14
C HIS A 34 -6.05 -10.91 -7.08
N LEU A 35 -7.28 -11.02 -6.57
CA LEU A 35 -7.70 -12.12 -5.71
C LEU A 35 -8.80 -12.93 -6.41
N GLU A 36 -8.64 -14.26 -6.44
CA GLU A 36 -9.73 -15.12 -6.92
C GLU A 36 -10.89 -15.12 -5.91
N GLU A 37 -12.12 -15.25 -6.42
CA GLU A 37 -13.33 -15.24 -5.59
C GLU A 37 -13.25 -16.29 -4.46
N GLY A 38 -13.58 -15.87 -3.24
CA GLY A 38 -13.47 -16.71 -2.03
C GLY A 38 -12.08 -16.71 -1.39
N THR A 39 -11.12 -15.97 -1.93
CA THR A 39 -9.84 -15.68 -1.25
C THR A 39 -10.03 -14.56 -0.24
N GLU A 40 -9.62 -14.79 0.99
CA GLU A 40 -9.53 -13.74 2.01
C GLU A 40 -8.05 -13.46 2.34
N MET A 41 -7.71 -12.18 2.40
CA MET A 41 -6.37 -11.69 2.64
C MET A 41 -6.42 -10.48 3.59
N ASP A 42 -5.56 -10.48 4.59
CA ASP A 42 -5.35 -9.33 5.46
C ASP A 42 -4.13 -8.53 5.02
N PHE A 43 -4.26 -7.21 5.02
CA PHE A 43 -3.18 -6.27 4.71
C PHE A 43 -2.73 -5.55 5.97
N TYR A 44 -1.41 -5.50 6.20
CA TYR A 44 -0.83 -4.81 7.35
C TYR A 44 0.44 -4.06 6.94
N CYS A 45 0.50 -2.75 7.22
CA CYS A 45 1.68 -1.94 6.86
C CYS A 45 2.05 -2.04 5.37
N CYS A 46 1.09 -1.93 4.46
CA CYS A 46 1.33 -1.97 3.02
C CYS A 46 1.16 -0.58 2.38
N ASP A 47 1.92 -0.32 1.33
CA ASP A 47 1.74 0.87 0.49
C ASP A 47 1.48 0.42 -0.95
N ILE A 48 0.27 0.71 -1.44
CA ILE A 48 -0.10 0.44 -2.83
C ILE A 48 -0.32 1.76 -3.52
N TYR A 49 0.49 2.08 -4.53
CA TYR A 49 0.55 3.43 -5.09
C TYR A 49 0.84 3.49 -6.60
N GLY A 50 0.05 4.30 -7.31
CA GLY A 50 0.32 4.68 -8.70
C GLY A 50 0.21 3.51 -9.69
N ASN A 51 -0.60 2.50 -9.41
CA ASN A 51 -0.85 1.37 -10.32
C ASN A 51 -1.96 1.73 -11.32
N GLU A 52 -1.78 1.39 -12.60
CA GLU A 52 -2.66 1.84 -13.70
C GLU A 52 -4.13 1.38 -13.53
N GLY A 53 -4.38 0.14 -13.09
CA GLY A 53 -5.72 -0.37 -12.81
C GLY A 53 -6.25 -0.04 -11.42
N GLY A 54 -5.53 0.79 -10.66
CA GLY A 54 -5.92 1.25 -9.33
C GLY A 54 -5.12 0.61 -8.20
N ASP A 55 -5.04 1.35 -7.10
CA ASP A 55 -4.20 1.00 -5.96
C ASP A 55 -4.91 0.07 -4.97
N TRP A 56 -6.00 0.56 -4.40
CA TRP A 56 -6.87 -0.23 -3.52
C TRP A 56 -8.23 -0.37 -4.20
N VAL A 57 -8.41 -1.43 -4.97
CA VAL A 57 -9.60 -1.67 -5.78
C VAL A 57 -10.19 -3.05 -5.51
N GLU A 58 -11.41 -3.28 -5.98
CA GLU A 58 -12.09 -4.57 -5.92
C GLU A 58 -12.10 -5.18 -4.50
N LEU A 59 -11.66 -6.44 -4.37
CA LEU A 59 -11.71 -7.21 -3.13
C LEU A 59 -10.76 -6.68 -2.04
N ILE A 60 -9.82 -5.79 -2.38
CA ILE A 60 -8.86 -5.22 -1.41
C ILE A 60 -9.20 -3.79 -0.99
N LEU A 61 -10.19 -3.15 -1.62
CA LEU A 61 -10.56 -1.75 -1.37
C LEU A 61 -10.83 -1.47 0.12
N ASP A 62 -11.51 -2.38 0.80
CA ASP A 62 -11.90 -2.20 2.21
C ASP A 62 -10.70 -2.22 3.18
N SER A 63 -9.51 -2.62 2.72
CA SER A 63 -8.29 -2.58 3.52
C SER A 63 -7.59 -1.21 3.48
N TYR A 64 -8.01 -0.30 2.60
CA TYR A 64 -7.42 1.03 2.46
C TYR A 64 -7.54 1.84 3.76
N LEU A 65 -6.42 2.44 4.20
CA LEU A 65 -6.30 3.22 5.44
C LEU A 65 -6.61 2.46 6.74
N LEU A 66 -6.71 1.13 6.69
CA LEU A 66 -6.77 0.27 7.87
C LEU A 66 -5.40 -0.33 8.14
N ASN A 67 -5.12 -0.67 9.41
CA ASN A 67 -3.99 -1.53 9.78
C ASN A 67 -2.60 -1.10 9.26
N GLY A 68 -2.33 0.20 9.16
CA GLY A 68 -1.04 0.68 8.65
C GLY A 68 -0.97 0.85 7.13
N ASN A 69 -2.05 0.53 6.40
CA ASN A 69 -2.06 0.59 4.95
C ASN A 69 -2.21 2.02 4.43
N ILE A 70 -1.47 2.33 3.37
CA ILE A 70 -1.43 3.66 2.76
C ILE A 70 -1.43 3.57 1.22
N SER A 71 -1.58 4.73 0.59
CA SER A 71 -1.44 4.90 -0.86
C SER A 71 -0.77 6.25 -1.11
N TYR A 72 0.54 6.28 -0.89
CA TYR A 72 1.36 7.48 -1.08
C TYR A 72 2.57 7.15 -1.94
N ASP A 73 3.16 8.16 -2.59
CA ASP A 73 4.38 7.94 -3.36
C ASP A 73 5.47 7.35 -2.45
N PRO A 74 6.02 6.16 -2.75
CA PRO A 74 7.08 5.58 -1.95
C PRO A 74 8.35 6.45 -1.94
N LEU A 75 8.50 7.41 -2.86
CA LEU A 75 9.68 8.27 -2.99
C LEU A 75 10.96 7.44 -3.15
N PHE A 76 10.97 6.55 -4.15
CA PHE A 76 12.18 5.86 -4.56
C PHE A 76 13.25 6.87 -5.01
N CYS A 77 14.52 6.53 -4.79
CA CYS A 77 15.64 7.42 -5.13
C CYS A 77 15.81 7.61 -6.64
N HIS A 78 15.96 6.52 -7.39
CA HIS A 78 16.15 6.53 -8.85
C HIS A 78 15.60 5.23 -9.45
N PRO A 79 14.27 5.03 -9.47
CA PRO A 79 13.66 3.79 -9.95
C PRO A 79 13.99 3.50 -11.41
N GLU A 80 14.20 4.52 -12.24
CA GLU A 80 14.60 4.41 -13.64
C GLU A 80 16.01 3.81 -13.83
N SER A 81 16.88 3.94 -12.82
CA SER A 81 18.18 3.30 -12.79
C SER A 81 18.19 2.00 -11.96
N GLY A 82 17.02 1.53 -11.52
CA GLY A 82 16.86 0.34 -10.68
C GLY A 82 17.21 0.57 -9.20
N ASN A 83 17.35 1.82 -8.75
CA ASN A 83 17.58 2.12 -7.34
C ASN A 83 16.26 2.39 -6.61
N PHE A 84 15.73 1.32 -6.01
CA PHE A 84 14.49 1.33 -5.22
C PHE A 84 14.70 1.55 -3.72
N THR A 85 15.86 2.06 -3.30
CA THR A 85 16.00 2.59 -1.94
C THR A 85 15.09 3.80 -1.75
N LEU A 86 14.64 4.03 -0.52
CA LEU A 86 13.79 5.18 -0.20
C LEU A 86 14.59 6.45 0.03
N GLN A 87 13.99 7.57 -0.35
CA GLN A 87 14.36 8.90 0.14
C GLN A 87 14.14 9.01 1.66
N ASP A 88 14.91 9.84 2.35
CA ASP A 88 14.82 10.05 3.81
C ASP A 88 13.52 10.70 4.32
N CYS A 89 12.65 11.14 3.42
CA CYS A 89 11.32 11.67 3.72
C CYS A 89 10.17 10.77 3.23
N SER A 90 10.48 9.54 2.81
CA SER A 90 9.47 8.61 2.31
C SER A 90 8.42 8.28 3.38
N PRO A 91 7.12 8.23 3.02
CA PRO A 91 6.06 7.79 3.92
C PRO A 91 6.17 6.31 4.32
N CYS A 92 6.97 5.53 3.57
CA CYS A 92 7.26 4.11 3.85
C CYS A 92 8.35 3.88 4.90
N LEU A 93 8.96 4.95 5.43
CA LEU A 93 9.93 4.86 6.51
C LEU A 93 9.26 4.65 7.88
N PRO A 94 9.97 4.07 8.86
CA PRO A 94 9.45 3.86 10.20
C PRO A 94 8.99 5.17 10.83
N ASN A 95 7.77 5.18 11.36
CA ASN A 95 7.14 6.33 12.02
C ASN A 95 6.93 7.56 11.12
N ALA A 96 7.07 7.45 9.80
CA ALA A 96 6.82 8.57 8.88
C ALA A 96 5.32 8.93 8.81
N PHE A 97 4.44 7.97 9.11
CA PHE A 97 3.00 8.15 9.09
C PHE A 97 2.32 7.48 10.30
N PRO A 98 2.51 8.02 11.52
CA PRO A 98 2.08 7.36 12.75
C PRO A 98 0.56 7.17 12.85
N GLU A 99 -0.22 8.00 12.17
CA GLU A 99 -1.68 7.90 12.10
C GLU A 99 -2.19 6.66 11.35
N SER A 100 -1.40 6.01 10.49
CA SER A 100 -1.81 4.71 9.93
C SER A 100 -1.68 3.57 10.94
N GLY A 101 -0.90 3.75 12.01
CA GLY A 101 -0.60 2.68 12.96
C GLY A 101 0.53 1.74 12.52
N CYS A 102 1.24 2.06 11.43
CA CYS A 102 2.45 1.38 11.03
C CYS A 102 3.71 2.03 11.63
N TYR A 103 4.50 1.25 12.37
CA TYR A 103 5.72 1.74 13.04
C TYR A 103 7.02 1.17 12.44
N GLY A 104 6.93 0.21 11.52
CA GLY A 104 8.06 -0.44 10.87
C GLY A 104 8.34 0.09 9.46
N PHE A 105 9.28 -0.54 8.77
CA PHE A 105 9.49 -0.29 7.33
C PHE A 105 8.35 -0.92 6.51
N ILE A 106 7.88 -0.20 5.50
CA ILE A 106 6.97 -0.71 4.47
C ILE A 106 7.82 -1.03 3.24
N GLY A 107 8.03 -2.32 2.93
CA GLY A 107 8.73 -2.81 1.73
C GLY A 107 10.21 -2.42 1.57
N ALA A 108 10.73 -1.57 2.45
CA ALA A 108 12.01 -0.90 2.26
C ALA A 108 13.19 -1.58 2.95
N CYS A 109 14.36 -1.47 2.34
CA CYS A 109 15.62 -1.71 3.04
C CYS A 109 15.77 -0.72 4.20
N PRO A 110 16.37 -1.14 5.33
CA PRO A 110 16.42 -0.35 6.56
C PRO A 110 17.27 0.94 6.46
N GLU A 111 17.95 1.17 5.34
CA GLU A 111 18.79 2.33 5.09
C GLU A 111 18.16 3.23 4.02
N THR A 112 18.11 4.54 4.30
CA THR A 112 17.72 5.54 3.30
C THR A 112 18.84 5.69 2.28
N GLY A 113 18.50 5.70 0.99
CA GLY A 113 19.51 5.70 -0.07
C GLY A 113 19.87 7.08 -0.61
N CYS A 114 19.03 8.09 -0.37
CA CYS A 114 19.25 9.45 -0.83
C CYS A 114 18.47 10.47 0.01
N SER A 115 18.89 11.73 -0.05
CA SER A 115 18.18 12.83 0.59
C SER A 115 16.85 13.12 -0.12
N CYS A 116 15.84 13.51 0.64
CA CYS A 116 14.56 13.95 0.13
C CYS A 116 14.71 14.97 -1.00
N TYR A 117 14.07 14.67 -2.12
CA TYR A 117 13.83 15.60 -3.21
C TYR A 117 12.33 15.63 -3.51
N VAL A 118 11.57 16.26 -2.62
CA VAL A 118 10.22 16.69 -2.94
C VAL A 118 10.32 17.96 -3.80
N PRO A 119 9.80 18.00 -5.03
CA PRO A 119 9.81 19.21 -5.84
C PRO A 119 8.87 20.25 -5.22
N VAL A 120 9.36 21.02 -4.27
CA VAL A 120 8.66 22.18 -3.71
C VAL A 120 9.14 23.42 -4.45
N ALA A 121 8.25 24.03 -5.23
CA ALA A 121 8.48 25.34 -5.81
C ALA A 121 7.86 26.41 -4.89
N PRO A 122 8.64 27.37 -4.35
CA PRO A 122 8.06 28.48 -3.61
C PRO A 122 7.10 29.25 -4.51
N THR A 123 5.86 29.39 -4.05
CA THR A 123 4.80 30.09 -4.77
C THR A 123 4.00 30.96 -3.82
N SER A 124 3.28 31.94 -4.35
CA SER A 124 2.40 32.78 -3.54
C SER A 124 0.99 32.20 -3.48
N TRP A 125 0.26 32.53 -2.41
CA TRP A 125 -1.16 32.19 -2.30
C TRP A 125 -1.99 32.69 -3.49
N GLY A 126 -1.61 33.84 -4.08
CA GLY A 126 -2.24 34.35 -5.30
C GLY A 126 -2.03 33.45 -6.51
N ARG A 127 -0.82 32.89 -6.70
CA ARG A 127 -0.53 31.97 -7.81
C ARG A 127 -1.27 30.64 -7.65
N ILE A 128 -1.42 30.14 -6.42
CA ILE A 128 -2.22 28.94 -6.15
C ILE A 128 -3.68 29.19 -6.53
N LYS A 129 -4.28 30.32 -6.10
CA LYS A 129 -5.68 30.64 -6.46
C LYS A 129 -5.92 30.70 -7.96
N LEU A 130 -4.95 31.23 -8.73
CA LEU A 130 -5.05 31.30 -10.19
C LEU A 130 -5.06 29.93 -10.87
N MET A 131 -4.55 28.87 -10.23
CA MET A 131 -4.58 27.52 -10.78
C MET A 131 -5.94 26.83 -10.63
N TYR A 132 -6.83 27.35 -9.75
CA TYR A 132 -8.12 26.74 -9.40
C TYR A 132 -9.29 27.73 -9.55
N GLN A 133 -9.15 28.71 -10.45
CA GLN A 133 -10.25 29.57 -10.86
C GLN A 133 -10.88 28.98 -12.12
N ASP A 134 -12.07 28.40 -11.98
CA ASP A 134 -12.99 28.12 -13.09
C ASP A 134 -13.62 29.43 -13.61
#